data_AF-A0A946KQU1-F1
#
_entry.id   AF-A0A946KQU1-F1
#
_cell.length_a   1.000
_cell.length_b   1.000
_cell.length_c   1.000
_cell.angle_alpha   90.00
_cell.angle_beta   90.00
_cell.angle_gamma   90.00
#
_symmetry.space_group_name_H-M   'P 1'
#
loop_
_entity.id
_entity.type
_entity.pdbx_description
1 polymer ?
#
loop_
_entity_poly.entity_id
_entity_poly.type
_entity_poly.pdbx_seq_one_letter_code
_entity_poly.pdbx_strand_id
1 'polypeptide(L)' 'AQEININRTEEALALKPDIIATGCPFCNTMMTDGVKAVNEGAAQVKDIAELIAENL' A
#
# COMPACT_ATOMS: atom_id res chain seq x y z
N ALA A 1 -13.02 -17.64 -1.32
CA ALA A 1 -12.10 -16.86 -0.45
C ALA A 1 -11.61 -15.68 -1.27
N GLN A 2 -11.54 -14.49 -0.68
CA GLN A 2 -11.02 -13.29 -1.35
C GLN A 2 -9.49 -13.37 -1.44
N GLU A 3 -8.89 -12.81 -2.49
CA GLU A 3 -7.43 -12.73 -2.60
C GLU A 3 -6.85 -11.86 -1.46
N ILE A 4 -5.67 -12.23 -0.97
CA ILE A 4 -5.09 -11.61 0.23
C ILE A 4 -4.73 -10.13 0.00
N ASN A 5 -4.25 -9.77 -1.20
CA ASN A 5 -3.95 -8.40 -1.60
C ASN A 5 -5.18 -7.50 -1.48
N ILE A 6 -6.35 -7.95 -1.96
CA ILE A 6 -7.59 -7.20 -1.89
C ILE A 6 -8.02 -7.02 -0.43
N ASN A 7 -8.04 -8.11 0.35
CA ASN A 7 -8.45 -8.07 1.75
C ASN A 7 -7.56 -7.13 2.59
N ARG A 8 -6.22 -7.22 2.45
CA ARG A 8 -5.28 -6.33 3.13
C ARG A 8 -5.46 -4.87 2.69
N THR A 9 -5.74 -4.63 1.42
CA THR A 9 -5.95 -3.28 0.88
C THR A 9 -7.22 -2.65 1.44
N GLU A 10 -8.33 -3.40 1.48
CA GLU A 10 -9.59 -2.90 2.04
C GLU A 10 -9.43 -2.52 3.52
N GLU A 11 -8.74 -3.35 4.31
CA GLU A 11 -8.42 -3.03 5.71
C GLU A 11 -7.57 -1.77 5.84
N ALA A 12 -6.54 -1.62 4.99
CA ALA A 12 -5.69 -0.43 5.00
C ALA A 12 -6.44 0.84 4.60
N LEU A 13 -7.20 0.80 3.49
CA LEU A 13 -7.94 1.95 2.96
C LEU A 13 -9.11 2.37 3.87
N ALA A 14 -9.65 1.47 4.69
CA ALA A 14 -10.66 1.82 5.69
C ALA A 14 -10.16 2.85 6.71
N LEU A 15 -8.84 2.92 6.95
CA LEU A 15 -8.21 3.92 7.82
C LEU A 15 -7.98 5.27 7.13
N LYS A 16 -8.30 5.38 5.84
CA LYS A 16 -8.08 6.57 4.98
C LYS A 16 -6.64 7.10 5.02
N PRO A 17 -5.62 6.24 4.79
CA PRO A 17 -4.24 6.68 4.74
C PRO A 17 -3.94 7.45 3.45
N ASP A 18 -3.14 8.51 3.54
CA ASP A 18 -2.56 9.12 2.34
C ASP A 18 -1.42 8.25 1.77
N ILE A 19 -0.67 7.58 2.65
CA ILE A 19 0.49 6.75 2.33
C ILE A 19 0.44 5.42 3.09
N ILE A 20 0.69 4.33 2.37
CA ILE A 20 0.91 2.98 2.91
C ILE A 20 2.40 2.66 2.77
N ALA A 21 3.12 2.63 3.89
CA ALA A 21 4.53 2.27 3.92
C ALA A 21 4.71 0.75 4.03
N THR A 22 5.63 0.18 3.26
CA THR A 22 6.03 -1.22 3.36
C THR A 22 7.54 -1.33 3.56
N GLY A 23 8.00 -2.42 4.19
CA GLY A 23 9.44 -2.72 4.34
C GLY A 23 9.87 -3.98 3.60
N CYS A 24 9.06 -4.45 2.65
CA CYS A 24 9.28 -5.68 1.90
C CYS A 24 8.92 -5.45 0.43
N PRO A 25 9.81 -5.74 -0.52
CA PRO A 25 9.55 -5.53 -1.95
C PRO A 25 8.29 -6.25 -2.46
N PHE A 26 8.05 -7.47 -1.96
CA PHE A 26 6.84 -8.23 -2.33
C PHE A 26 5.57 -7.56 -1.81
N CYS A 27 5.58 -7.07 -0.57
CA CYS A 27 4.43 -6.36 -0.01
C CYS A 27 4.18 -5.05 -0.73
N ASN A 28 5.22 -4.36 -1.19
CA ASN A 28 5.08 -3.14 -1.99
C ASN A 28 4.29 -3.42 -3.28
N THR A 29 4.70 -4.44 -4.05
CA THR A 29 3.96 -4.87 -5.24
C THR A 29 2.54 -5.32 -4.90
N MET A 30 2.38 -6.17 -3.88
CA MET A 30 1.07 -6.67 -3.45
C MET A 30 0.10 -5.54 -3.12
N MET A 31 0.54 -4.57 -2.31
CA MET A 31 -0.28 -3.43 -1.90
C MET A 31 -0.53 -2.46 -3.05
N THR A 32 0.46 -2.27 -3.93
CA THR A 32 0.30 -1.43 -5.13
C THR A 32 -0.77 -2.00 -6.05
N ASP A 33 -0.72 -3.30 -6.33
CA ASP A 33 -1.71 -3.98 -7.17
C ASP A 33 -3.08 -4.00 -6.48
N GLY A 34 -3.10 -4.22 -5.16
CA GLY A 34 -4.32 -4.18 -4.36
C GLY A 34 -5.00 -2.80 -4.40
N VAL A 35 -4.26 -1.71 -4.18
CA VAL A 35 -4.79 -0.34 -4.23
C VAL A 35 -5.34 -0.03 -5.62
N LYS A 36 -4.62 -0.39 -6.69
CA LYS A 36 -5.10 -0.21 -8.07
C LYS A 36 -6.41 -0.97 -8.33
N ALA A 37 -6.53 -2.19 -7.81
CA ALA A 37 -7.71 -3.03 -8.01
C ALA A 37 -8.92 -2.57 -7.19
N VAL A 38 -8.71 -2.07 -5.97
CA VAL A 38 -9.79 -1.64 -5.05
C VAL A 38 -10.22 -0.21 -5.32
N ASN A 39 -9.28 0.73 -5.34
CA ASN A 39 -9.52 2.15 -5.56
C ASN A 39 -8.23 2.87 -5.96
N GLU A 40 -7.99 2.96 -7.27
CA GLU A 40 -6.78 3.56 -7.82
C GLU A 40 -6.60 5.01 -7.34
N GLY A 41 -5.43 5.32 -6.80
CA GLY A 41 -5.09 6.66 -6.30
C GLY A 41 -5.61 6.98 -4.90
N ALA A 42 -6.30 6.05 -4.22
CA ALA A 42 -6.78 6.27 -2.85
C ALA A 42 -5.66 6.40 -1.80
N ALA A 43 -4.51 5.78 -2.05
CA ALA A 43 -3.32 5.89 -1.21
C ALA A 43 -2.05 5.67 -2.07
N GLN A 44 -0.94 6.28 -1.68
CA GLN A 44 0.37 5.99 -2.28
C GLN A 44 1.04 4.84 -1.52
N VAL A 45 1.56 3.85 -2.24
CA VAL A 45 2.36 2.78 -1.64
C VAL A 45 3.84 3.12 -1.81
N LYS A 46 4.60 3.13 -0.71
CA LYS A 46 6.04 3.47 -0.71
C LYS A 46 6.85 2.49 0.14
N ASP A 47 8.14 2.36 -0.16
CA ASP A 47 9.06 1.67 0.74
C ASP A 47 9.46 2.60 1.90
N ILE A 48 9.65 2.02 3.09
CA ILE A 48 10.06 2.78 4.28
C ILE A 48 11.43 3.46 4.10
N ALA A 49 12.36 2.86 3.35
CA ALA A 49 13.65 3.47 3.07
C ALA A 49 13.52 4.68 2.14
N GLU A 50 12.60 4.66 1.17
CA GLU A 50 12.30 5.80 0.31
C GLU A 50 11.73 6.96 1.13
N LEU A 51 10.79 6.67 2.04
CA LEU A 51 10.22 7.68 2.93
C LEU A 51 11.26 8.35 3.83
N ILE A 52 12.25 7.59 4.32
CA ILE A 52 13.34 8.16 5.11
C ILE A 52 14.23 9.03 4.23
N ALA A 53 14.57 8.58 3.02
CA ALA A 53 15.42 9.33 2.09
C ALA A 53 14.79 10.64 1.61
N GLU A 54 13.46 10.70 1.46
CA GLU A 54 12.74 11.95 1.10
C GLU A 54 12.78 13.02 2.20
N ASN A 55 13.08 12.63 3.44
CA ASN A 55 13.07 13.52 4.62
C ASN A 55 14.47 13.76 5.20
N LEU A 56 15.53 13.39 4.47
CA LEU A 56 16.93 13.62 4.84
C LEU A 56 17.46 14.92 4.22
#